data_AF-A0AAU8IIQ6-F1
#
_entry.id   AF-A0AAU8IIQ6-F1
#
_cell.length_a   1.000
_cell.length_b   1.000
_cell.length_c   1.000
_cell.angle_alpha   90.00
_cell.angle_beta   90.00
_cell.angle_gamma   90.00
#
_symmetry.space_group_name_H-M   'P 1'
#
loop_
_entity.id
_entity.type
_entity.pdbx_description
1 polymer ?
#
loop_
_entity_poly.entity_id
_entity_poly.type
_entity_poly.pdbx_seq_one_letter_code
_entity_poly.pdbx_strand_id
1 'polypeptide(L)'
;MRRRIDITGQRFGRLVALREVLSEDHVRRYLCQCDCGSQKVIRMYQLRAGKTKSCGCLNREITSAKLTYDLTGKRFGRLTVLHRSDKHHKSQNNAVWTCSCDCGNTIDVLSKYLLNGETKSCGCWKSDHGRWLRAYEEKRYRKNGVYVPLLRSKVRADSSTGVKGVSLIRESGKYRASLTIRGKRHYLGEFKRLEDAARARKAAEEKYYKPFLEG
;
A
#
# COMPACT_ATOMS: atom_id res chain seq x y z
N MET A 1 -4.27 3.95 -48.86
CA MET A 1 -3.00 4.15 -48.12
C MET A 1 -3.20 5.31 -47.13
N ARG A 2 -3.16 5.09 -45.81
CA ARG A 2 -3.32 6.21 -44.84
C ARG A 2 -2.07 7.09 -44.88
N ARG A 3 -2.24 8.38 -45.18
CA ARG A 3 -1.15 9.37 -45.24
C ARG A 3 -0.42 9.41 -43.89
N ARG A 4 0.89 9.21 -43.91
CA ARG A 4 1.76 9.28 -42.72
C ARG A 4 1.76 10.72 -42.22
N ILE A 5 1.20 10.94 -41.02
CA ILE A 5 1.09 12.28 -40.44
C ILE A 5 2.49 12.76 -40.07
N ASP A 6 2.95 13.85 -40.68
CA ASP A 6 4.15 14.55 -40.21
C ASP A 6 3.75 15.65 -39.22
N ILE A 7 4.50 15.74 -38.12
CA ILE A 7 4.29 16.74 -37.08
C ILE A 7 5.49 17.69 -36.94
N THR A 8 6.46 17.63 -37.87
CA THR A 8 7.57 18.59 -37.93
C THR A 8 7.06 20.03 -37.94
N GLY A 9 7.70 20.89 -37.15
CA GLY A 9 7.30 22.29 -36.95
C GLY A 9 6.13 22.50 -35.98
N GLN A 10 5.37 21.45 -35.62
CA GLN A 10 4.23 21.60 -34.72
C GLN A 10 4.67 21.76 -33.25
N ARG A 11 3.89 22.56 -32.51
CA ARG A 11 4.10 22.86 -31.10
C ARG A 11 3.17 22.04 -30.20
N PHE A 12 3.72 21.49 -29.12
CA PHE A 12 3.04 20.69 -28.11
C PHE A 12 3.42 21.20 -26.71
N GLY A 13 2.68 22.18 -26.20
CA GLY A 13 3.07 22.93 -25.01
C GLY A 13 4.38 23.68 -25.26
N ARG A 14 5.42 23.39 -24.47
CA ARG A 14 6.75 24.00 -24.58
C ARG A 14 7.68 23.31 -25.57
N LEU A 15 7.19 22.35 -26.35
CA LEU A 15 7.99 21.52 -27.25
C LEU A 15 7.65 21.81 -28.71
N VAL A 16 8.64 22.04 -29.55
CA VAL A 16 8.51 22.14 -31.00
C VAL A 16 9.18 20.92 -31.62
N ALA A 17 8.46 20.16 -32.43
CA ALA A 17 9.01 18.98 -33.11
C ALA A 17 9.93 19.42 -34.26
N LEU A 18 11.22 19.04 -34.19
CA LEU A 18 12.23 19.43 -35.18
C LEU A 18 12.34 18.43 -36.33
N ARG A 19 12.46 17.14 -36.00
CA ARG A 19 12.61 16.07 -36.99
C ARG A 19 12.24 14.72 -36.41
N GLU A 20 11.86 13.79 -37.27
CA GLU A 20 11.66 12.41 -36.90
C GLU A 20 13.01 11.71 -36.63
N VAL A 21 13.03 10.85 -35.62
CA VAL A 21 14.16 9.99 -35.25
C VAL A 21 13.72 8.55 -35.42
N LEU A 22 14.39 7.83 -36.32
CA LEU A 22 14.15 6.42 -36.54
C LEU A 22 14.64 5.60 -35.34
N SER A 23 13.93 4.50 -35.07
CA SER A 23 14.21 3.58 -33.98
C SER A 23 13.89 2.17 -34.46
N GLU A 24 14.63 1.20 -33.96
CA GLU A 24 14.53 -0.22 -34.34
C GLU A 24 13.13 -0.80 -34.06
N ASP A 25 12.45 -0.29 -33.03
CA ASP A 25 11.12 -0.75 -32.58
C ASP A 25 9.93 -0.22 -33.42
N HIS A 26 10.17 0.38 -34.59
CA HIS A 26 9.16 1.02 -35.45
C HIS A 26 8.29 2.09 -34.77
N VAL A 27 8.63 2.51 -33.54
CA VAL A 27 7.89 3.57 -32.83
C VAL A 27 8.40 4.93 -33.27
N ARG A 28 7.49 5.72 -33.85
CA ARG A 28 7.79 7.07 -34.32
C ARG A 28 8.16 7.99 -33.16
N ARG A 29 9.38 8.50 -33.18
CA ARG A 29 9.91 9.46 -32.22
C ARG A 29 10.28 10.74 -32.94
N TYR A 30 10.16 11.86 -32.25
CA TYR A 30 10.59 13.16 -32.76
C TYR A 30 11.60 13.76 -31.80
N LEU A 31 12.67 14.32 -32.34
CA LEU A 31 13.53 15.24 -31.62
C LEU A 31 12.76 16.55 -31.46
N CYS A 32 12.57 16.99 -30.23
CA CYS A 32 11.86 18.22 -29.93
C CYS A 32 12.80 19.24 -29.29
N GLN A 33 12.73 20.49 -29.75
CA GLN A 33 13.32 21.65 -29.06
C GLN A 33 12.33 22.13 -28.01
N CYS A 34 12.78 22.30 -26.77
CA CYS A 34 11.96 22.91 -25.75
C CYS A 34 12.25 24.40 -25.63
N ASP A 35 11.26 25.19 -25.19
CA ASP A 35 11.43 26.62 -24.86
C ASP A 35 12.52 26.83 -23.78
N CYS A 36 12.84 25.80 -22.99
CA CYS A 36 13.95 25.77 -22.03
C CYS A 36 15.35 25.71 -22.68
N GLY A 37 15.45 25.67 -24.00
CA GLY A 37 16.70 25.51 -24.75
C GLY A 37 17.17 24.06 -24.90
N SER A 38 16.71 23.14 -24.05
CA SER A 38 17.11 21.72 -24.16
C SER A 38 16.30 20.95 -25.19
N GLN A 39 16.93 19.90 -25.73
CA GLN A 39 16.30 18.98 -26.69
C GLN A 39 15.95 17.65 -26.03
N LYS A 40 14.87 17.02 -26.51
CA LYS A 40 14.43 15.71 -26.03
C LYS A 40 13.77 14.89 -27.13
N VAL A 41 14.12 13.61 -27.21
CA VAL A 41 13.45 12.65 -28.10
C VAL A 41 12.17 12.14 -27.42
N ILE A 42 11.02 12.35 -28.07
CA ILE A 42 9.70 12.05 -27.50
C ILE A 42 8.90 11.21 -28.50
N ARG A 43 8.13 10.24 -28.01
CA ARG A 43 7.25 9.43 -28.86
C ARG A 43 6.12 10.29 -29.41
N MET A 44 5.83 10.16 -30.71
CA MET A 44 4.81 10.95 -31.41
C MET A 44 3.44 10.91 -30.71
N TYR A 45 3.05 9.74 -30.19
CA TYR A 45 1.77 9.60 -29.49
C TYR A 45 1.70 10.44 -28.20
N GLN A 46 2.81 10.62 -27.48
CA GLN A 46 2.84 11.38 -26.23
C GLN A 46 2.69 12.88 -26.47
N LEU A 47 3.21 13.37 -27.60
CA LEU A 47 3.02 14.75 -28.05
C LEU A 47 1.55 14.99 -28.41
N ARG A 48 0.99 14.16 -29.30
CA ARG A 48 -0.40 14.31 -29.77
C ARG A 48 -1.45 14.11 -28.68
N ALA A 49 -1.21 13.21 -27.73
CA ALA A 49 -2.09 12.99 -26.59
C ALA A 49 -1.89 14.01 -25.45
N GLY A 50 -0.96 14.97 -25.58
CA GLY A 50 -0.68 15.98 -24.56
C GLY A 50 -0.03 15.43 -23.27
N LYS A 51 0.53 14.22 -23.31
CA LYS A 51 1.19 13.57 -22.15
C LYS A 51 2.54 14.18 -21.82
N THR A 52 3.25 14.71 -22.83
CA THR A 52 4.54 15.36 -22.66
C THR A 52 4.46 16.80 -23.16
N LYS A 53 4.57 17.75 -22.24
CA LYS A 53 4.39 19.19 -22.53
C LYS A 53 5.69 20.00 -22.44
N SER A 54 6.81 19.40 -22.02
CA SER A 54 8.11 20.06 -21.90
C SER A 54 9.27 19.05 -21.88
N CYS A 55 10.51 19.57 -21.91
CA CYS A 55 11.74 18.81 -21.65
C CYS A 55 11.75 18.14 -20.25
N GLY A 56 10.86 18.57 -19.35
CA GLY A 56 10.85 18.28 -17.92
C GLY A 56 11.06 19.55 -17.08
N CYS A 57 11.40 20.68 -17.70
CA CYS A 57 11.56 21.97 -17.02
C CYS A 57 10.26 22.43 -16.34
N LEU A 58 9.11 22.27 -17.00
CA LEU A 58 7.82 22.71 -16.47
C LEU A 58 7.54 22.05 -15.11
N ASN A 59 7.80 20.75 -14.98
CA ASN A 59 7.64 20.04 -13.72
C ASN A 59 8.68 20.47 -12.67
N ARG A 60 9.92 20.77 -13.07
CA ARG A 60 10.96 21.29 -12.18
C ARG A 60 10.59 22.66 -11.61
N GLU A 61 10.10 23.57 -12.45
CA GLU A 61 9.62 24.90 -12.04
C GLU A 61 8.47 24.80 -11.05
N ILE A 62 7.43 24.01 -11.37
CA ILE A 62 6.28 23.79 -10.48
C ILE A 62 6.72 23.18 -9.15
N THR A 63 7.65 22.22 -9.19
CA THR A 63 8.16 21.56 -7.97
C THR A 63 8.97 22.55 -7.12
N SER A 64 9.85 23.34 -7.74
CA SER A 64 10.65 24.36 -7.06
C SER A 64 9.75 25.38 -6.36
N ALA A 65 8.74 25.90 -7.08
CA ALA A 65 7.77 26.86 -6.52
C ALA A 65 6.94 26.26 -5.36
N LYS A 66 6.64 24.95 -5.39
CA LYS A 66 5.98 24.27 -4.27
C LYS A 66 6.88 24.06 -3.06
N LEU A 67 8.20 23.96 -3.25
CA LEU A 67 9.16 23.73 -2.16
C LEU A 67 9.55 25.02 -1.43
N THR A 68 9.42 26.18 -2.08
CA THR A 68 9.61 27.49 -1.46
C THR A 68 8.34 28.03 -0.79
N TYR A 69 7.21 27.33 -0.92
CA TYR A 69 5.93 27.75 -0.37
C TYR A 69 5.89 27.51 1.15
N ASP A 70 5.51 28.55 1.91
CA ASP A 70 5.32 28.44 3.35
C ASP A 70 4.06 27.62 3.66
N LEU A 71 4.25 26.56 4.45
CA LEU A 71 3.17 25.67 4.87
C LEU A 71 2.63 25.98 6.26
N THR A 72 3.20 26.96 6.98
CA THR A 72 2.79 27.35 8.34
C THR A 72 1.28 27.57 8.44
N GLY A 73 0.65 26.99 9.46
CA GLY A 73 -0.79 27.06 9.72
C GLY A 73 -1.66 26.18 8.81
N LYS A 74 -1.12 25.54 7.77
CA LYS A 74 -1.90 24.68 6.89
C LYS A 74 -2.21 23.34 7.53
N ARG A 75 -3.35 22.78 7.16
CA ARG A 75 -3.86 21.51 7.65
C ARG A 75 -3.80 20.42 6.59
N PHE A 76 -3.26 19.27 6.96
CA PHE A 76 -3.13 18.06 6.16
C PHE A 76 -3.72 16.88 6.93
N GLY A 77 -5.01 16.61 6.72
CA GLY A 77 -5.75 15.63 7.52
C GLY A 77 -5.81 16.05 8.98
N ARG A 78 -5.15 15.28 9.85
CA ARG A 78 -5.05 15.53 11.30
C ARG A 78 -3.81 16.33 11.70
N LEU A 79 -2.97 16.71 10.74
CA LEU A 79 -1.74 17.45 10.98
C LEU A 79 -1.95 18.93 10.67
N THR A 80 -1.57 19.79 11.60
CA THR A 80 -1.46 21.24 11.39
C THR A 80 0.01 21.61 11.44
N VAL A 81 0.50 22.27 10.40
CA VAL A 81 1.90 22.69 10.29
C VAL A 81 2.14 23.86 11.24
N LEU A 82 3.15 23.74 12.12
CA LEU A 82 3.50 24.76 13.10
C LEU A 82 4.57 25.71 12.58
N HIS A 83 5.71 25.16 12.15
CA HIS A 83 6.83 25.94 11.63
C HIS A 83 7.76 25.03 10.83
N ARG A 84 8.70 25.66 10.10
CA ARG A 84 9.79 24.96 9.43
C ARG A 84 10.75 24.40 10.48
N SER A 85 11.14 23.14 10.32
CA SER A 85 12.07 22.47 11.23
C SER A 85 13.51 22.81 10.85
N ASP A 86 14.40 22.88 11.84
CA ASP A 86 15.85 23.02 11.64
C ASP A 86 16.48 21.72 11.11
N LYS A 87 15.72 20.63 11.09
CA LYS A 87 16.19 19.35 10.56
C LYS A 87 16.27 19.39 9.04
N HIS A 88 17.41 18.96 8.51
CA HIS A 88 17.63 18.78 7.09
C HIS A 88 17.64 17.29 6.73
N HIS A 89 16.93 16.92 5.67
CA HIS A 89 16.96 15.57 5.16
C HIS A 89 18.18 15.36 4.25
N LYS A 90 18.93 14.27 4.47
CA LYS A 90 20.23 13.99 3.82
C LYS A 90 20.21 13.96 2.28
N SER A 91 19.05 13.79 1.65
CA SER A 91 18.96 13.46 0.22
C SER A 91 18.24 14.46 -0.68
N GLN A 92 17.66 15.57 -0.20
CA GLN A 92 16.92 16.49 -1.08
C GLN A 92 16.82 17.91 -0.48
N ASN A 93 16.73 18.91 -1.36
CA ASN A 93 16.40 20.31 -1.06
C ASN A 93 14.94 20.51 -0.58
N ASN A 94 14.39 19.56 0.16
CA ASN A 94 13.02 19.57 0.64
C ASN A 94 12.97 20.07 2.07
N ALA A 95 12.20 21.12 2.32
CA ALA A 95 11.96 21.62 3.67
C ALA A 95 11.26 20.55 4.53
N VAL A 96 11.70 20.42 5.77
CA VAL A 96 11.06 19.63 6.82
C VAL A 96 10.19 20.57 7.64
N TRP A 97 9.00 20.12 8.01
CA TRP A 97 8.00 20.88 8.75
C TRP A 97 7.60 20.16 10.02
N THR A 98 7.64 20.88 11.15
CA THR A 98 7.13 20.38 12.42
C THR A 98 5.61 20.57 12.44
N CYS A 99 4.88 19.48 12.67
CA CYS A 99 3.43 19.43 12.58
C CYS A 99 2.82 18.93 13.90
N SER A 100 1.81 19.64 14.42
CA SER A 100 0.98 19.16 15.52
C SER A 100 -0.13 18.27 14.99
N CYS A 101 -0.34 17.11 15.59
CA CYS A 101 -1.42 16.19 15.26
C CYS A 101 -2.60 16.39 16.21
N ASP A 102 -3.83 16.21 15.72
CA ASP A 102 -5.06 16.28 16.54
C ASP A 102 -5.05 15.35 17.78
N CYS A 103 -4.20 14.33 17.80
CA CYS A 103 -4.04 13.44 18.95
C CYS A 103 -3.08 13.97 20.04
N GLY A 104 -2.52 15.17 19.86
CA GLY A 104 -1.58 15.82 20.77
C GLY A 104 -0.10 15.57 20.46
N ASN A 105 0.23 14.63 19.58
CA ASN A 105 1.61 14.34 19.21
C ASN A 105 2.13 15.32 18.16
N THR A 106 3.44 15.59 18.20
CA THR A 106 4.13 16.40 17.19
C THR A 106 5.07 15.52 16.38
N ILE A 107 5.12 15.72 15.05
CA ILE A 107 6.01 15.00 14.14
C ILE A 107 6.64 15.93 13.12
N ASP A 108 7.82 15.56 12.64
CA ASP A 108 8.49 16.24 11.54
C ASP A 108 8.20 15.54 10.20
N VAL A 109 7.75 16.29 9.21
CA VAL A 109 7.32 15.76 7.90
C VAL A 109 7.95 16.56 6.77
N LEU A 110 8.40 15.87 5.72
CA LEU A 110 8.87 16.52 4.51
C LEU A 110 7.73 17.20 3.76
N SER A 111 8.00 18.39 3.22
CA SER A 111 7.06 19.15 2.36
C SER A 111 6.40 18.28 1.30
N LYS A 112 7.19 17.42 0.65
CA LYS A 112 6.71 16.49 -0.38
C LYS A 112 5.57 15.60 0.13
N TYR A 113 5.70 15.02 1.33
CA TYR A 113 4.75 14.07 1.89
C TYR A 113 3.46 14.73 2.41
N LEU A 114 3.54 16.01 2.79
CA LEU A 114 2.35 16.83 3.08
C LEU A 114 1.61 17.15 1.78
N LEU A 115 2.32 17.68 0.78
CA LEU A 115 1.74 18.18 -0.47
C LEU A 115 1.17 17.09 -1.38
N ASN A 116 1.73 15.87 -1.35
CA ASN A 116 1.19 14.74 -2.10
C ASN A 116 0.15 13.93 -1.31
N GLY A 117 -0.09 14.29 -0.04
CA GLY A 117 -1.09 13.67 0.82
C GLY A 117 -0.71 12.29 1.37
N GLU A 118 0.56 11.87 1.30
CA GLU A 118 1.01 10.61 1.90
C GLU A 118 0.96 10.65 3.44
N THR A 119 1.24 11.81 4.05
CA THR A 119 1.25 11.97 5.52
C THR A 119 0.09 12.84 5.99
N LYS A 120 -0.88 12.22 6.67
CA LYS A 120 -2.12 12.86 7.17
C LYS A 120 -2.33 12.76 8.68
N SER A 121 -1.43 12.07 9.39
CA SER A 121 -1.46 11.90 10.85
C SER A 121 -0.07 11.50 11.35
N CYS A 122 0.15 11.55 12.66
CA CYS A 122 1.38 11.05 13.28
C CYS A 122 1.49 9.50 13.32
N GLY A 123 0.62 8.79 12.59
CA GLY A 123 0.43 7.33 12.70
C GLY A 123 -0.73 6.94 13.62
N CYS A 124 -1.28 7.88 14.40
CA CYS A 124 -2.39 7.63 15.33
C CYS A 124 -3.68 7.15 14.63
N TRP A 125 -3.84 7.44 13.34
CA TRP A 125 -5.01 6.98 12.60
C TRP A 125 -5.10 5.45 12.56
N LYS A 126 -3.97 4.76 12.39
CA LYS A 126 -3.93 3.29 12.40
C LYS A 126 -4.27 2.74 13.78
N SER A 127 -3.80 3.37 14.85
CA SER A 127 -4.13 2.96 16.22
C SER A 127 -5.59 3.24 16.58
N ASP A 128 -6.16 4.36 16.15
CA ASP A 128 -7.57 4.71 16.39
C ASP A 128 -8.50 3.72 15.69
N HIS A 129 -8.22 3.45 14.41
CA HIS A 129 -8.96 2.47 13.65
C HIS A 129 -8.85 1.07 14.25
N GLY A 130 -7.66 0.66 14.71
CA GLY A 130 -7.45 -0.60 15.41
C GLY A 130 -8.20 -0.69 16.74
N ARG A 131 -8.25 0.40 17.53
CA ARG A 131 -9.04 0.47 18.76
C ARG A 131 -10.53 0.36 18.48
N TRP A 132 -11.04 1.11 17.51
CA TRP A 132 -12.44 1.06 17.10
C TRP A 132 -12.83 -0.34 16.61
N LEU A 133 -12.03 -0.96 15.74
CA LEU A 133 -12.23 -2.32 15.27
C LEU A 133 -12.28 -3.32 16.43
N ARG A 134 -11.34 -3.23 17.38
CA ARG A 134 -11.33 -4.12 18.55
C ARG A 134 -12.59 -3.94 19.40
N ALA A 135 -13.02 -2.70 19.66
CA ALA A 135 -14.22 -2.43 20.42
C ALA A 135 -15.50 -2.92 19.70
N TYR A 136 -15.56 -2.75 18.38
CA TYR A 136 -16.64 -3.26 17.55
C TYR A 136 -16.68 -4.80 17.54
N GLU A 137 -15.53 -5.44 17.34
CA GLU A 137 -15.38 -6.90 17.39
C GLU A 137 -15.69 -7.46 18.78
N GLU A 138 -15.28 -6.77 19.85
CA GLU A 138 -15.55 -7.21 21.22
C GLU A 138 -17.05 -7.29 21.48
N LYS A 139 -17.79 -6.25 21.07
CA LYS A 139 -19.24 -6.18 21.24
C LYS A 139 -20.01 -7.19 20.37
N ARG A 140 -19.49 -7.55 19.20
CA ARG A 140 -20.26 -8.27 18.17
C ARG A 140 -19.81 -9.70 17.89
N TYR A 141 -18.52 -10.00 18.05
CA TYR A 141 -17.91 -11.24 17.55
C TYR A 141 -16.99 -11.95 18.54
N ARG A 142 -16.56 -11.30 19.63
CA ARG A 142 -15.80 -11.97 20.67
C ARG A 142 -16.71 -12.42 21.80
N LYS A 143 -16.41 -13.60 22.34
CA LYS A 143 -17.02 -14.15 23.55
C LYS A 143 -15.89 -14.58 24.48
N ASN A 144 -15.80 -13.97 25.66
CA ASN A 144 -14.74 -14.22 26.65
C ASN A 144 -13.31 -14.20 26.05
N GLY A 145 -13.02 -13.15 25.25
CA GLY A 145 -11.73 -12.94 24.59
C GLY A 145 -11.44 -13.82 23.36
N VAL A 146 -12.39 -14.66 22.93
CA VAL A 146 -12.25 -15.54 21.75
C VAL A 146 -13.04 -14.97 20.58
N TYR A 147 -12.38 -14.74 19.45
CA TYR A 147 -13.04 -14.31 18.21
C TYR A 147 -13.79 -15.49 17.56
N VAL A 148 -15.10 -15.54 17.79
CA VAL A 148 -15.99 -16.65 17.42
C VAL A 148 -15.99 -16.96 15.91
N PRO A 149 -15.93 -15.97 14.99
CA PRO A 149 -15.89 -16.27 13.55
C PRO A 149 -14.70 -17.14 13.13
N LEU A 150 -13.56 -17.08 13.85
CA LEU A 150 -12.42 -17.94 13.57
C LEU A 150 -12.71 -19.40 13.91
N LEU A 151 -13.53 -19.67 14.93
CA LEU A 151 -13.92 -21.04 15.28
C LEU A 151 -14.75 -21.66 14.15
N ARG A 152 -15.68 -20.87 13.58
CA ARG A 152 -16.56 -21.25 12.45
C ARG A 152 -15.89 -21.18 11.07
N SER A 153 -14.64 -20.74 10.98
CA SER A 153 -13.99 -20.53 9.69
C SER A 153 -13.83 -21.84 8.91
N LYS A 154 -14.10 -21.77 7.59
CA LYS A 154 -13.89 -22.89 6.66
C LYS A 154 -12.41 -23.25 6.55
N VAL A 155 -12.14 -24.49 6.16
CA VAL A 155 -10.79 -24.95 5.79
C VAL A 155 -10.37 -24.24 4.50
N ARG A 156 -9.09 -23.92 4.37
CA ARG A 156 -8.56 -23.31 3.15
C ARG A 156 -8.53 -24.33 2.01
N ALA A 157 -8.71 -23.86 0.78
CA ALA A 157 -8.74 -24.71 -0.41
C ALA A 157 -7.41 -25.44 -0.68
N ASP A 158 -6.29 -24.87 -0.24
CA ASP A 158 -4.94 -25.42 -0.36
C ASP A 158 -4.56 -26.38 0.79
N SER A 159 -5.53 -26.78 1.63
CA SER A 159 -5.30 -27.71 2.72
C SER A 159 -5.08 -29.13 2.19
N SER A 160 -3.90 -29.69 2.42
CA SER A 160 -3.53 -31.03 1.98
C SER A 160 -4.37 -32.15 2.62
N THR A 161 -5.05 -31.89 3.74
CA THR A 161 -5.84 -32.88 4.48
C THR A 161 -7.34 -32.64 4.40
N GLY A 162 -7.77 -31.46 3.93
CA GLY A 162 -9.18 -31.04 4.01
C GLY A 162 -9.73 -30.85 5.43
N VAL A 163 -8.94 -31.08 6.49
CA VAL A 163 -9.40 -31.04 7.89
C VAL A 163 -8.68 -29.92 8.66
N LYS A 164 -9.47 -29.04 9.29
CA LYS A 164 -8.96 -27.86 10.01
C LYS A 164 -7.98 -28.24 11.12
N GLY A 165 -6.75 -27.76 11.07
CA GLY A 165 -5.77 -28.01 12.13
C GLY A 165 -5.20 -29.44 12.13
N VAL A 166 -5.38 -30.18 11.04
CA VAL A 166 -4.74 -31.47 10.80
C VAL A 166 -3.78 -31.34 9.62
N SER A 167 -2.53 -31.74 9.81
CA SER A 167 -1.47 -31.64 8.80
C SER A 167 -0.67 -32.93 8.68
N LEU A 168 -0.28 -33.31 7.47
CA LEU A 168 0.62 -34.44 7.22
C LEU A 168 2.07 -34.07 7.57
N ILE A 169 2.73 -34.91 8.35
CA ILE A 169 4.17 -34.83 8.61
C ILE A 169 4.85 -35.71 7.57
N ARG A 170 5.59 -35.08 6.64
CA ARG A 170 6.19 -35.77 5.50
C ARG A 170 7.25 -36.81 5.91
N GLU A 171 8.03 -36.51 6.93
CA GLU A 171 9.12 -37.38 7.42
C GLU A 171 8.61 -38.70 7.99
N SER A 172 7.51 -38.68 8.75
CA SER A 172 6.97 -39.86 9.43
C SER A 172 5.75 -40.47 8.74
N GLY A 173 5.20 -39.78 7.72
CA GLY A 173 3.93 -40.15 7.08
C GLY A 173 2.70 -40.04 7.99
N LYS A 174 2.84 -39.50 9.21
CA LYS A 174 1.76 -39.38 10.20
C LYS A 174 1.00 -38.06 10.07
N TYR A 175 -0.24 -38.05 10.54
CA TYR A 175 -1.10 -36.87 10.63
C TYR A 175 -1.04 -36.27 12.02
N ARG A 176 -0.62 -35.00 12.12
CA ARG A 176 -0.63 -34.22 13.35
C ARG A 176 -1.96 -33.50 13.50
N ALA A 177 -2.62 -33.63 14.64
CA ALA A 177 -3.79 -32.84 14.99
C ALA A 177 -3.46 -31.79 16.06
N SER A 178 -3.90 -30.56 15.85
CA SER A 178 -3.78 -29.48 16.84
C SER A 178 -4.93 -28.48 16.74
N LEU A 179 -5.21 -27.80 17.84
CA LEU A 179 -6.21 -26.75 17.94
C LEU A 179 -5.62 -25.55 18.69
N THR A 180 -5.92 -24.34 18.25
CA THR A 180 -5.50 -23.12 18.95
C THR A 180 -6.72 -22.40 19.49
N ILE A 181 -6.71 -22.07 20.78
CA ILE A 181 -7.73 -21.24 21.42
C ILE A 181 -7.07 -20.30 22.42
N ARG A 182 -7.56 -19.05 22.50
CA ARG A 182 -6.98 -18.00 23.38
C ARG A 182 -5.45 -17.85 23.24
N GLY A 183 -4.95 -17.97 22.01
CA GLY A 183 -3.51 -17.89 21.72
C GLY A 183 -2.67 -19.09 22.17
N LYS A 184 -3.27 -20.12 22.80
CA LYS A 184 -2.59 -21.34 23.21
C LYS A 184 -2.86 -22.48 22.23
N ARG A 185 -1.79 -23.15 21.78
CA ARG A 185 -1.87 -24.33 20.90
C ARG A 185 -1.95 -25.59 21.77
N HIS A 186 -3.01 -26.36 21.57
CA HIS A 186 -3.21 -27.68 22.16
C HIS A 186 -2.81 -28.74 21.14
N TYR A 187 -1.77 -29.51 21.46
CA TYR A 187 -1.38 -30.69 20.70
C TYR A 187 -2.32 -31.85 21.03
N LEU A 188 -2.89 -32.49 20.01
CA LEU A 188 -3.89 -33.55 20.17
C LEU A 188 -3.32 -34.94 19.85
N GLY A 189 -2.10 -34.99 19.33
CA GLY A 189 -1.43 -36.23 18.95
C GLY A 189 -1.01 -36.29 17.49
N GLU A 190 -0.32 -37.38 17.18
CA GLU A 190 0.10 -37.80 15.85
C GLU A 190 -0.48 -39.18 15.56
N PHE A 191 -1.09 -39.34 14.39
CA PHE A 191 -1.88 -40.50 14.04
C PHE A 191 -1.42 -41.09 12.71
N LYS A 192 -1.53 -42.40 12.53
CA LYS A 192 -1.19 -43.03 11.24
C LYS A 192 -2.21 -42.73 10.16
N ARG A 193 -3.49 -42.59 10.53
CA ARG A 193 -4.61 -42.36 9.59
C ARG A 193 -5.17 -40.96 9.74
N LEU A 194 -5.62 -40.38 8.63
CA LEU A 194 -6.21 -39.04 8.59
C LEU A 194 -7.51 -38.99 9.41
N GLU A 195 -8.33 -40.04 9.33
CA GLU A 195 -9.60 -40.10 10.04
C GLU A 195 -9.41 -40.05 11.56
N ASP A 196 -8.35 -40.67 12.07
CA ASP A 196 -8.04 -40.70 13.50
C ASP A 196 -7.64 -39.30 14.00
N ALA A 197 -6.79 -38.61 13.23
CA ALA A 197 -6.44 -37.22 13.49
C ALA A 197 -7.66 -36.29 13.39
N ALA A 198 -8.56 -36.53 12.44
CA ALA A 198 -9.80 -35.77 12.29
C ALA A 198 -10.76 -35.99 13.47
N ARG A 199 -10.88 -37.23 13.99
CA ARG A 199 -11.68 -37.53 15.19
C ARG A 199 -11.10 -36.85 16.44
N ALA A 200 -9.79 -36.94 16.64
CA ALA A 200 -9.11 -36.23 17.74
C ALA A 200 -9.33 -34.71 17.65
N ARG A 201 -9.25 -34.17 16.44
CA ARG A 201 -9.52 -32.75 16.17
C ARG A 201 -10.96 -32.36 16.48
N LYS A 202 -11.95 -33.14 16.07
CA LYS A 202 -13.38 -32.91 16.32
C LYS A 202 -13.72 -33.00 17.81
N ALA A 203 -13.19 -34.00 18.52
CA ALA A 203 -13.34 -34.13 19.97
C ALA A 203 -12.79 -32.91 20.72
N ALA A 204 -11.68 -32.34 20.23
CA ALA A 204 -11.15 -31.09 20.77
C ALA A 204 -12.05 -29.87 20.47
N GLU A 205 -12.75 -29.80 19.34
CA GLU A 205 -13.73 -28.72 19.09
C GLU A 205 -14.89 -28.80 20.07
N GLU A 206 -15.41 -30.01 20.30
CA GLU A 206 -16.49 -30.22 21.25
C GLU A 206 -16.09 -29.77 22.66
N LYS A 207 -14.85 -30.10 23.09
CA LYS A 207 -14.34 -29.71 24.41
C LYS A 207 -14.02 -28.23 24.52
N TYR A 208 -13.34 -27.65 23.54
CA TYR A 208 -12.76 -26.30 23.67
C TYR A 208 -13.56 -25.21 22.96
N TYR A 209 -14.26 -25.50 21.86
CA TYR A 209 -14.98 -24.48 21.08
C TYR A 209 -16.45 -24.36 21.48
N LYS A 210 -17.11 -25.47 21.84
CA LYS A 210 -18.54 -25.50 22.20
C LYS A 210 -18.96 -24.41 23.20
N PRO A 211 -18.22 -24.13 24.30
CA PRO A 211 -18.58 -23.07 25.25
C PRO A 211 -18.67 -21.66 24.63
N PHE A 212 -18.07 -21.44 23.46
CA PHE A 212 -18.04 -20.16 22.75
C PHE A 212 -19.03 -20.12 21.57
N LEU A 213 -19.59 -21.27 21.19
CA LEU A 213 -20.46 -21.41 20.01
C LEU A 213 -21.95 -21.55 20.38
N GLU A 214 -22.27 -21.98 21.60
CA GLU A 214 -23.64 -22.28 22.06
C GLU A 214 -24.30 -21.14 22.85
N GLY A 215 -24.24 -19.92 22.32
CA GLY A 215 -25.14 -18.85 22.78
C GLY A 215 -24.66 -17.51 22.33
#